data_AF-A0A1I7C8N1-F1
#
_entry.id   AF-A0A1I7C8N1-F1
#
_cell.length_a   1.000
_cell.length_b   1.000
_cell.length_c   1.000
_cell.angle_alpha   90.00
_cell.angle_beta   90.00
_cell.angle_gamma   90.00
#
_symmetry.space_group_name_H-M   'P 1'
#
loop_
_entity.id
_entity.type
_entity.pdbx_description
1 polymer ?
#
loop_
_entity_poly.entity_id
_entity_poly.type
_entity_poly.pdbx_seq_one_letter_code
_entity_poly.pdbx_strand_id
1 'polypeptide(L)' 'MFTAIVYVLTSGCSWRDLPPSFGATVPTAHRRFQQWTEAGLWRRVHQAVLDELGAQGELEWARAVVDAATVRAKKGDR' A
#
# COMPACT_ATOMS: atom_id res chain seq x y z
N MET A 1 -6.03 3.21 -9.37
CA MET A 1 -4.59 2.89 -9.15
C MET A 1 -4.24 2.79 -7.66
N PHE A 2 -4.32 3.88 -6.88
CA PHE A 2 -4.00 3.84 -5.44
C PHE A 2 -4.85 2.81 -4.69
N THR A 3 -6.17 2.83 -4.89
CA THR A 3 -7.11 1.88 -4.27
C THR A 3 -6.80 0.41 -4.61
N ALA A 4 -6.30 0.13 -5.83
CA ALA A 4 -5.94 -1.22 -6.26
C ALA A 4 -4.71 -1.74 -5.49
N ILE A 5 -3.69 -0.89 -5.34
CA ILE A 5 -2.48 -1.20 -4.58
C ILE A 5 -2.86 -1.39 -3.10
N VAL A 6 -3.63 -0.47 -2.55
CA VAL A 6 -4.09 -0.56 -1.16
C VAL A 6 -4.89 -1.83 -0.90
N TYR A 7 -5.82 -2.19 -1.80
CA TYR A 7 -6.58 -3.43 -1.67
C TYR A 7 -5.68 -4.67 -1.57
N VAL A 8 -4.67 -4.79 -2.43
CA VAL A 8 -3.72 -5.92 -2.39
C VAL A 8 -2.91 -5.93 -1.10
N LEU A 9 -2.59 -4.75 -0.57
CA LEU A 9 -1.87 -4.62 0.69
C LEU A 9 -2.75 -5.02 1.90
N THR A 10 -3.98 -4.50 2.00
CA THR A 10 -4.85 -4.76 3.15
C THR A 10 -5.48 -6.14 3.14
N SER A 11 -5.84 -6.67 1.96
CA SER A 11 -6.42 -8.01 1.83
C SER A 11 -5.37 -9.13 1.90
N GLY A 12 -4.10 -8.78 1.70
CA GLY A 12 -3.01 -9.76 1.63
C GLY A 12 -3.01 -10.64 0.37
N CYS A 13 -3.93 -10.44 -0.57
CA CYS A 13 -4.04 -11.28 -1.77
C CYS A 13 -2.81 -11.18 -2.68
N SER A 14 -2.70 -12.09 -3.65
CA SER A 14 -1.69 -11.98 -4.69
C SER A 14 -2.02 -10.82 -5.62
N TRP A 15 -0.99 -10.22 -6.22
CA TRP A 15 -1.18 -9.26 -7.31
C TRP A 15 -1.99 -9.83 -8.47
N ARG A 16 -1.92 -11.15 -8.70
CA ARG A 16 -2.70 -11.87 -9.73
C ARG A 16 -4.20 -11.96 -9.41
N ASP A 17 -4.57 -11.81 -8.14
CA ASP A 17 -5.95 -11.90 -7.67
C ASP A 17 -6.62 -10.52 -7.59
N LEU A 18 -5.97 -9.48 -8.11
CA LEU A 18 -6.53 -8.12 -8.15
C LEU A 18 -7.78 -8.11 -9.03
N PRO A 19 -8.95 -7.71 -8.50
CA PRO A 19 -10.18 -7.65 -9.29
C PRO A 19 -10.04 -6.68 -10.48
N PRO A 20 -10.55 -7.06 -11.67
CA PRO A 20 -10.49 -6.19 -12.86
C PRO A 20 -11.36 -4.92 -12.71
N SER A 21 -12.29 -4.88 -11.76
CA SER A 21 -13.15 -3.72 -11.45
C SER A 21 -12.36 -2.48 -11.02
N PHE A 22 -11.11 -2.63 -10.57
CA PHE A 22 -10.25 -1.51 -10.20
C PHE A 22 -9.69 -0.70 -11.38
N GLY A 23 -9.93 -1.12 -12.63
CA GLY A 23 -9.47 -0.43 -13.83
C GLY A 23 -7.94 -0.32 -13.94
N ALA A 24 -7.20 -1.14 -13.20
CA ALA A 24 -5.74 -1.17 -13.18
C ALA A 24 -5.25 -2.57 -13.56
N THR A 25 -4.28 -2.63 -14.48
CA THR A 25 -3.62 -3.89 -14.81
C THR A 25 -2.60 -4.24 -13.76
N VAL A 26 -2.47 -5.54 -13.46
CA VAL A 26 -1.52 -6.08 -12.47
C VAL A 26 -0.08 -5.55 -12.68
N PRO A 27 0.50 -5.56 -13.90
CA PRO A 27 1.85 -5.05 -14.12
C PRO A 27 1.99 -3.55 -13.81
N THR A 28 0.95 -2.77 -14.11
CA THR A 28 0.98 -1.31 -13.88
C THR A 28 0.87 -0.99 -12.39
N ALA A 29 -0.01 -1.70 -11.67
CA ALA A 29 -0.15 -1.56 -10.23
C ALA A 29 1.13 -1.98 -9.49
N HIS A 30 1.73 -3.11 -9.88
CA HIS A 30 2.98 -3.60 -9.30
C HIS A 30 4.15 -2.64 -9.53
N ARG A 31 4.35 -2.17 -10.77
CA ARG A 31 5.40 -1.19 -11.09
C ARG A 31 5.23 0.09 -10.29
N ARG A 32 3.98 0.56 -10.14
CA ARG A 32 3.69 1.77 -9.37
C ARG A 32 3.95 1.57 -7.87
N PHE A 33 3.63 0.40 -7.33
CA PHE A 33 3.98 0.02 -5.96
C PHE A 33 5.50 0.05 -5.74
N GLN A 34 6.30 -0.51 -6.66
CA GLN A 34 7.76 -0.46 -6.56
C GLN A 34 8.29 0.97 -6.58
N GLN A 35 7.86 1.79 -7.56
CA GLN A 35 8.25 3.21 -7.64
C GLN A 35 7.95 3.99 -6.35
N TRP A 36 6.79 3.72 -5.73
CA TRP A 36 6.41 4.37 -4.47
C TRP A 36 7.23 3.89 -3.28
N THR A 37 7.58 2.60 -3.28
CA THR A 37 8.45 2.01 -2.27
C THR A 37 9.84 2.63 -2.35
N GLU A 38 10.43 2.69 -3.55
CA GLU A 38 11.73 3.33 -3.81
C GLU A 38 11.71 4.83 -3.48
N ALA A 39 10.62 5.52 -3.81
CA ALA A 39 10.44 6.92 -3.46
C ALA A 39 10.24 7.16 -1.95
N GLY A 40 10.13 6.10 -1.13
CA GLY A 40 9.91 6.19 0.31
C GLY A 40 8.52 6.71 0.68
N LEU A 41 7.53 6.57 -0.20
CA LEU A 41 6.16 7.05 0.01
C LEU A 41 5.55 6.46 1.29
N TRP A 42 5.73 5.16 1.51
CA TRP A 42 5.15 4.48 2.68
C TRP A 42 5.64 5.06 4.00
N ARG A 43 6.92 5.43 4.07
CA ARG A 43 7.49 6.11 5.23
C ARG A 43 6.90 7.51 5.41
N ARG A 44 6.70 8.27 4.32
CA ARG A 44 6.08 9.61 4.41
C ARG A 44 4.62 9.53 4.85
N VAL A 45 3.86 8.57 4.33
CA VAL A 45 2.47 8.31 4.75
C VAL A 45 2.44 7.89 6.22
N HIS A 46 3.35 7.00 6.64
CA HIS A 46 3.47 6.59 8.04
C HIS A 46 3.73 7.76 8.98
N GLN A 47 4.67 8.64 8.62
CA GLN A 47 4.98 9.83 9.41
C GLN A 47 3.82 10.81 9.44
N ALA A 48 3.17 11.09 8.30
CA ALA A 48 1.99 11.94 8.25
C ALA A 48 0.85 11.40 9.13
N VAL A 49 0.62 10.08 9.12
CA VAL A 49 -0.38 9.43 9.98
C VAL A 49 0.01 9.52 11.46
N LEU A 50 1.29 9.44 11.81
CA LEU A 50 1.74 9.66 13.18
C LEU A 50 1.66 11.14 13.58
N ASP A 51 1.93 12.07 12.69
CA ASP A 51 1.84 13.50 12.97
C ASP A 51 0.37 13.96 13.12
N GLU A 52 -0.56 13.32 12.40
CA GLU A 52 -2.01 13.57 12.46
C GLU A 52 -2.70 12.86 13.65
N LEU A 53 -1.96 12.51 14.71
CA LEU A 53 -2.36 11.78 15.94
C LEU A 53 -3.53 12.39 16.76
N GLY A 54 -4.32 13.29 16.18
CA GLY A 54 -5.47 13.96 16.80
C GLY A 54 -6.86 13.55 16.32
N ALA A 55 -7.03 12.80 15.22
CA ALA A 55 -8.36 12.52 14.66
C ALA A 55 -8.66 11.02 14.46
N GLN A 56 -9.82 10.63 14.96
CA GLN A 56 -10.27 9.26 15.22
C GLN A 56 -10.43 8.38 13.97
N GLY A 57 -10.23 7.06 14.13
CA GLY A 57 -10.72 5.99 13.24
C GLY A 57 -9.94 5.73 11.94
N GLU A 58 -9.66 6.78 11.16
CA GLU A 58 -8.95 6.69 9.86
C GLU A 58 -7.49 6.20 10.01
N LEU A 59 -6.92 6.35 11.21
CA LEU A 59 -5.54 6.00 11.55
C LEU A 59 -5.26 4.49 11.49
N GLU A 60 -6.20 3.66 11.95
CA GLU A 60 -5.98 2.21 12.07
C GLU A 60 -5.89 1.56 10.68
N TRP A 61 -6.71 2.02 9.74
CA TRP A 61 -6.64 1.60 8.35
C TRP A 61 -5.33 2.05 7.69
N ALA A 62 -4.95 3.33 7.84
CA ALA A 62 -3.71 3.84 7.25
C ALA A 62 -2.47 3.13 7.83
N ARG A 63 -2.46 2.83 9.14
CA ARG A 63 -1.40 2.07 9.80
C ARG A 63 -1.32 0.64 9.25
N ALA A 64 -2.45 -0.04 9.12
CA ALA A 64 -2.51 -1.39 8.56
C ALA A 64 -2.00 -1.46 7.11
N VAL A 65 -2.36 -0.46 6.28
CA VAL A 65 -1.86 -0.34 4.91
C VAL A 65 -0.34 -0.19 4.89
N VAL A 66 0.21 0.70 5.72
CA VAL A 66 1.66 0.95 5.81
C VAL A 66 2.41 -0.28 6.29
N ASP A 67 1.91 -0.96 7.32
CA ASP A 67 2.57 -2.16 7.85
C ASP A 67 2.56 -3.29 6.81
N ALA A 68 1.44 -3.49 6.12
CA ALA A 68 1.35 -4.45 5.02
C ALA A 68 2.27 -4.09 3.84
N ALA A 69 2.35 -2.80 3.47
CA ALA A 69 3.28 -2.31 2.45
C ALA A 69 4.73 -2.62 2.82
N THR A 70 5.09 -2.38 4.08
CA THR A 70 6.46 -2.58 4.59
C THR A 70 6.84 -4.06 4.62
N VAL A 71 5.95 -4.94 5.08
CA VAL A 71 6.15 -6.39 5.06
C VAL A 71 6.30 -6.91 3.64
N ARG A 72 5.47 -6.44 2.71
CA ARG A 72 5.51 -6.89 1.30
C ARG A 72 6.71 -6.32 0.54
N ALA A 73 7.11 -5.08 0.81
CA ALA A 73 8.32 -4.47 0.27
C ALA A 73 9.57 -5.29 0.65
N LYS A 74 9.68 -5.72 1.91
CA LYS A 74 10.77 -6.61 2.37
C LYS A 74 10.76 -7.98 1.69
N LYS A 75 9.59 -8.48 1.26
CA LYS A 75 9.45 -9.80 0.62
C LYS A 75 9.79 -9.81 -0.88
N GLY A 76 9.78 -8.65 -1.55
CA GLY A 76 10.11 -8.51 -2.97
C GLY A 76 11.59 -8.34 -3.30
N ASP A 77 12.45 -8.25 -2.27
CA ASP A 77 13.91 -8.03 -2.37
C ASP A 77 14.71 -9.35 -2.27
N ARG A 78 14.15 -10.47 -2.74
CA ARG A 78 14.78 -11.80 -2.75
C ARG A 78 14.66 -12.48 -4.10
#